data_AF-A0A382UTG5-F1
#
_entry.id   AF-A0A382UTG5-F1
#
_cell.length_a   1.000
_cell.length_b   1.000
_cell.length_c   1.000
_cell.angle_alpha   90.00
_cell.angle_beta   90.00
_cell.angle_gamma   90.00
#
_symmetry.space_group_name_H-M   'P 1'
#
loop_
_entity.id
_entity.type
_entity.pdbx_description
1 polymer ?
#
loop_
_entity_poly.entity_id
_entity_poly.type
_entity_poly.pdbx_seq_one_letter_code
_entity_poly.pdbx_strand_id
1 'polypeptide(L)'
;MRWSLPSWPAGFPLLLATMFGVFGPSEAVARAVTIVVAGLLAPLTGYLAFRLSGRRAVGLVAGGLAVLHPLAVAFSGQIFTNNISVTLFVASLCLMLSATMRSDASGVVPFGQLLASSRRRAYLAGAAFLFGAMLSVRDTAAMLVGPSLYLLYRTGAFRWRSAIAEGRAFGRMFATAVVAFFFGWGPGLYFNAVNFGSLFMSAHYETDIRLSVDYLLHGSEALFGLPGIAVMALTVAVFQFPVLLIAPTLVVGPARERLAAIMASLIVLPLLLVNGAFPVASSGAAPRYV
;
A
#
# COMPACT_ATOMS: atom_id res chain seq x y z
N MET A 1 29.23 11.19 -21.01
CA MET A 1 28.27 10.42 -20.17
C MET A 1 27.81 11.33 -19.04
N ARG A 2 26.53 11.71 -19.02
CA ARG A 2 25.92 12.29 -17.81
C ARG A 2 25.44 11.11 -16.98
N TRP A 3 26.05 10.90 -15.82
CA TRP A 3 25.51 9.97 -14.83
C TRP A 3 24.15 10.52 -14.41
N SER A 4 23.07 9.84 -14.79
CA SER A 4 21.76 10.10 -14.23
C SER A 4 21.85 9.76 -12.75
N LEU A 5 21.78 10.77 -11.89
CA LEU A 5 21.68 10.52 -10.46
C LEU A 5 20.45 9.64 -10.24
N PRO A 6 20.56 8.51 -9.54
CA PRO A 6 19.41 7.66 -9.30
C PRO A 6 18.32 8.47 -8.61
N SER A 7 17.12 8.50 -9.21
CA SER A 7 15.95 9.15 -8.65
C SER A 7 15.43 8.32 -7.47
N TRP A 8 15.86 8.69 -6.27
CA TRP A 8 15.42 8.06 -5.03
C TRP A 8 14.18 8.76 -4.49
N PRO A 9 13.12 8.02 -4.11
CA PRO A 9 12.02 8.57 -3.36
C PRO A 9 12.54 9.19 -2.05
N ALA A 10 12.26 10.48 -1.84
CA ALA A 10 12.89 11.27 -0.78
C ALA A 10 12.31 11.07 0.62
N GLY A 11 11.11 10.50 0.72
CA GLY A 11 10.36 10.38 1.96
C GLY A 11 11.09 9.56 3.03
N PHE A 12 11.73 8.44 2.64
CA PHE A 12 12.46 7.62 3.59
C PHE A 12 13.79 8.26 4.06
N PRO A 13 14.64 8.80 3.17
CA PRO A 13 15.79 9.60 3.57
C PRO A 13 15.44 10.78 4.49
N LEU A 14 14.34 11.51 4.21
CA LEU A 14 13.90 12.62 5.06
C LEU A 14 13.46 12.16 6.45
N LEU A 15 12.75 11.03 6.53
CA LEU A 15 12.39 10.42 7.80
C LEU A 15 13.66 10.06 8.60
N LEU A 16 14.62 9.37 7.97
CA LEU A 16 15.87 9.01 8.63
C LEU A 16 16.69 10.22 9.04
N ALA A 17 16.81 11.25 8.19
CA ALA A 17 17.50 12.50 8.51
C ALA A 17 16.89 13.18 9.74
N THR A 18 15.55 13.20 9.84
CA THR A 18 14.85 13.72 11.01
C THR A 18 15.18 12.91 12.26
N MET A 19 15.16 11.58 12.17
CA MET A 19 15.45 10.69 13.30
C MET A 19 16.91 10.77 13.73
N PHE A 20 17.85 10.89 12.80
CA PHE A 20 19.27 11.11 13.09
C PHE A 20 19.52 12.48 13.69
N GLY A 21 18.76 13.51 13.32
CA GLY A 21 18.83 14.82 13.96
C GLY A 21 18.42 14.78 15.45
N VAL A 22 17.51 13.88 15.82
CA VAL A 22 17.00 13.75 17.19
C VAL A 22 17.84 12.78 18.03
N PHE A 23 18.17 11.61 17.48
CA PHE A 23 18.79 10.49 18.22
C PHE A 23 20.28 10.27 17.88
N GLY A 24 20.82 11.03 16.93
CA GLY A 24 22.18 10.87 16.41
C GLY A 24 22.28 9.92 15.21
N PRO A 25 23.28 10.12 14.32
CA PRO A 25 23.47 9.27 13.14
C PRO A 25 24.07 7.92 13.55
N SER A 26 23.25 6.89 13.58
CA SER A 26 23.72 5.52 13.82
C SER A 26 22.85 4.50 13.08
N GLU A 27 23.46 3.36 12.71
CA GLU A 27 22.74 2.25 12.10
C GLU A 27 21.60 1.74 12.99
N ALA A 28 21.83 1.72 14.31
CA ALA A 28 20.82 1.32 15.29
C ALA A 28 19.56 2.19 15.23
N VAL A 29 19.70 3.52 15.06
CA VAL A 29 18.55 4.43 14.90
C VAL A 29 17.78 4.12 13.62
N ALA A 30 18.47 3.91 12.50
CA ALA A 30 17.81 3.57 11.24
C ALA A 30 17.05 2.24 11.30
N ARG A 31 17.65 1.21 11.92
CA ARG A 31 16.99 -0.08 12.15
C ARG A 31 15.81 0.05 13.10
N ALA A 32 15.95 0.83 14.18
CA ALA A 32 14.86 1.07 15.13
C ALA A 32 13.64 1.71 14.45
N VAL A 33 13.84 2.67 13.55
CA VAL A 33 12.76 3.27 12.75
C VAL A 33 12.02 2.19 11.95
N THR A 34 12.75 1.33 11.24
CA THR A 34 12.12 0.27 10.45
C THR A 34 11.38 -0.74 11.33
N ILE A 35 11.96 -1.14 12.46
CA ILE A 35 11.34 -2.07 13.42
C ILE A 35 10.06 -1.48 13.99
N VAL A 36 10.07 -0.21 14.40
CA VAL A 36 8.90 0.47 14.96
C VAL A 36 7.79 0.54 13.90
N VAL A 37 8.12 0.97 12.67
CA VAL A 37 7.11 1.07 11.61
C VAL A 37 6.58 -0.33 11.23
N ALA A 38 7.44 -1.33 11.10
CA ALA A 38 7.03 -2.71 10.85
C ALA A 38 6.14 -3.25 11.98
N GLY A 39 6.44 -2.90 13.23
CA GLY A 39 5.65 -3.28 14.41
C GLY A 39 4.21 -2.75 14.35
N LEU A 40 3.96 -1.61 13.69
CA LEU A 40 2.62 -1.07 13.47
C LEU A 40 1.78 -1.91 12.50
N LEU A 41 2.38 -2.75 11.64
CA LEU A 41 1.63 -3.59 10.71
C LEU A 41 0.68 -4.53 11.43
N ALA A 42 1.08 -5.09 12.57
CA ALA A 42 0.26 -6.04 13.31
C ALA A 42 -1.05 -5.43 13.85
N PRO A 43 -1.04 -4.34 14.64
CA PRO A 43 -2.27 -3.73 15.11
C PRO A 43 -3.10 -3.16 13.95
N LEU A 44 -2.48 -2.64 12.89
CA LEU A 44 -3.21 -2.14 11.72
C LEU A 44 -3.91 -3.26 10.94
N THR A 45 -3.22 -4.37 10.66
CA THR A 45 -3.82 -5.55 10.02
C THR A 45 -4.92 -6.15 10.87
N GLY A 46 -4.71 -6.25 12.18
CA GLY A 46 -5.73 -6.72 13.10
C GLY A 46 -6.96 -5.82 13.13
N TYR A 47 -6.75 -4.50 13.14
CA TYR A 47 -7.83 -3.52 13.03
C TYR A 47 -8.60 -3.65 11.71
N LEU A 48 -7.88 -3.75 10.59
CA LEU A 48 -8.46 -3.93 9.26
C LEU A 48 -9.35 -5.19 9.22
N ALA A 49 -8.82 -6.32 9.67
CA ALA A 49 -9.54 -7.60 9.71
C ALA A 49 -10.75 -7.55 10.66
N PHE A 50 -10.63 -6.88 11.82
CA PHE A 50 -11.75 -6.65 12.71
C PHE A 50 -12.85 -5.80 12.06
N ARG A 51 -12.49 -4.69 11.40
CA ARG A 51 -13.48 -3.83 10.72
C ARG A 51 -14.20 -4.58 9.62
N LEU A 52 -13.47 -5.36 8.83
CA LEU A 52 -14.01 -6.14 7.73
C LEU A 52 -14.88 -7.31 8.20
N SER A 53 -14.50 -8.06 9.23
CA SER A 53 -15.23 -9.26 9.69
C SER A 53 -16.22 -9.02 10.82
N GLY A 54 -15.94 -8.05 11.69
CA GLY A 54 -16.75 -7.69 12.87
C GLY A 54 -16.48 -8.56 14.07
N ARG A 55 -15.58 -9.52 13.89
CA ARG A 55 -15.22 -10.51 14.90
C ARG A 55 -13.87 -10.12 15.46
N ARG A 56 -13.83 -9.80 16.75
CA ARG A 56 -12.59 -9.45 17.45
C ARG A 56 -11.54 -10.56 17.33
N ALA A 57 -11.97 -11.82 17.43
CA ALA A 57 -11.09 -12.98 17.27
C ALA A 57 -10.37 -13.00 15.91
N VAL A 58 -11.07 -12.69 14.81
CA VAL A 58 -10.46 -12.62 13.47
C VAL A 58 -9.42 -11.50 13.41
N GLY A 59 -9.70 -10.35 14.02
CA GLY A 59 -8.72 -9.26 14.12
C GLY A 59 -7.47 -9.65 14.90
N LEU A 60 -7.62 -10.30 16.06
CA LEU A 60 -6.48 -10.75 16.87
C LEU A 60 -5.63 -11.79 16.13
N VAL A 61 -6.28 -12.78 15.51
CA VAL A 61 -5.58 -13.81 14.72
C VAL A 61 -4.84 -13.18 13.53
N ALA A 62 -5.50 -12.30 12.77
CA ALA A 62 -4.87 -11.62 11.63
C ALA A 62 -3.68 -10.76 12.06
N GLY A 63 -3.80 -10.02 13.17
CA GLY A 63 -2.69 -9.24 13.72
C GLY A 63 -1.52 -10.12 14.17
N GLY A 64 -1.81 -11.24 14.86
CA GLY A 64 -0.78 -12.21 15.27
C GLY A 64 -0.07 -12.85 14.08
N LEU A 65 -0.82 -13.26 13.04
CA LEU A 65 -0.25 -13.80 11.81
C LEU A 65 0.60 -12.75 11.07
N ALA A 66 0.25 -11.47 11.12
CA ALA A 66 1.05 -10.41 10.52
C ALA A 66 2.42 -10.24 11.19
N VAL A 67 2.51 -10.40 12.51
CA VAL A 67 3.81 -10.38 13.25
C VAL A 67 4.68 -11.57 12.86
N LEU A 68 4.07 -12.75 12.74
CA LEU A 68 4.77 -14.01 12.45
C LEU A 68 5.07 -14.20 10.96
N HIS A 69 4.59 -13.29 10.11
CA HIS A 69 4.75 -13.42 8.67
C HIS A 69 6.25 -13.38 8.29
N PRO A 70 6.80 -14.40 7.60
CA PRO A 70 8.24 -14.50 7.35
C PRO A 70 8.87 -13.27 6.71
N LEU A 71 8.20 -12.64 5.74
CA LEU A 71 8.69 -11.40 5.15
C LEU A 71 8.67 -10.22 6.13
N ALA A 72 7.67 -10.13 7.01
CA ALA A 72 7.62 -9.05 7.99
C ALA A 72 8.79 -9.18 8.97
N VAL A 73 9.08 -10.41 9.43
CA VAL A 73 10.23 -10.70 10.29
C VAL A 73 11.54 -10.41 9.55
N ALA A 74 11.73 -10.98 8.35
CA ALA A 74 12.98 -10.86 7.60
C ALA A 74 13.33 -9.40 7.26
N PHE A 75 12.33 -8.59 6.88
CA PHE A 75 12.55 -7.20 6.50
C PHE A 75 12.51 -6.24 7.69
N SER A 76 11.88 -6.58 8.82
CA SER A 76 11.71 -5.66 9.97
C SER A 76 13.02 -5.10 10.51
N GLY A 77 14.08 -5.91 10.53
CA GLY A 77 15.40 -5.50 11.02
C GLY A 77 16.26 -4.79 9.98
N GLN A 78 15.84 -4.74 8.71
CA GLN A 78 16.63 -4.21 7.60
C GLN A 78 16.24 -2.75 7.31
N ILE A 79 17.17 -1.93 6.81
CA ILE A 79 16.92 -0.52 6.48
C ILE A 79 16.28 -0.44 5.09
N PHE A 80 15.00 -0.82 5.00
CA PHE A 80 14.25 -0.83 3.73
C PHE A 80 12.94 -0.05 3.76
N THR A 81 12.61 0.53 2.61
CA THR A 81 11.37 1.26 2.36
C THR A 81 10.14 0.36 2.30
N ASN A 82 10.32 -0.96 2.13
CA ASN A 82 9.23 -1.94 2.01
C ASN A 82 8.27 -1.89 3.20
N ASN A 83 8.78 -1.98 4.44
CA ASN A 83 7.92 -2.02 5.61
C ASN A 83 7.15 -0.71 5.80
N ILE A 84 7.79 0.42 5.56
CA ILE A 84 7.15 1.73 5.66
C ILE A 84 6.07 1.88 4.61
N SER A 85 6.36 1.53 3.34
CA SER A 85 5.35 1.60 2.27
C SER A 85 4.13 0.72 2.55
N VAL A 86 4.33 -0.52 2.98
CA VAL A 86 3.23 -1.43 3.36
C VAL A 86 2.47 -0.88 4.57
N THR A 87 3.15 -0.33 5.58
CA THR A 87 2.51 0.23 6.77
C THR A 87 1.66 1.44 6.44
N LEU A 88 2.19 2.38 5.65
CA LEU A 88 1.45 3.55 5.16
C LEU A 88 0.23 3.15 4.34
N PHE A 89 0.37 2.11 3.51
CA PHE A 89 -0.74 1.57 2.74
C PHE A 89 -1.83 0.98 3.63
N VAL A 90 -1.49 0.07 4.55
CA VAL A 90 -2.48 -0.56 5.46
C VAL A 90 -3.12 0.51 6.36
N ALA A 91 -2.36 1.49 6.83
CA ALA A 91 -2.90 2.63 7.58
C ALA A 91 -3.88 3.47 6.75
N SER A 92 -3.55 3.76 5.49
CA SER A 92 -4.43 4.44 4.54
C SER A 92 -5.76 3.67 4.36
N LEU A 93 -5.70 2.34 4.20
CA LEU A 93 -6.89 1.50 4.13
C LEU A 93 -7.71 1.50 5.42
N CYS A 94 -7.06 1.47 6.58
CA CYS A 94 -7.74 1.56 7.87
C CYS A 94 -8.53 2.88 8.00
N LEU A 95 -7.94 4.00 7.56
CA LEU A 95 -8.62 5.29 7.50
C LEU A 95 -9.75 5.30 6.47
N MET A 96 -9.53 4.73 5.29
CA MET A 96 -10.55 4.60 4.23
C MET A 96 -11.76 3.78 4.71
N LEU A 97 -11.56 2.64 5.38
CA LEU A 97 -12.64 1.86 5.98
C LEU A 97 -13.32 2.62 7.13
N SER A 98 -12.57 3.41 7.90
CA SER A 98 -13.14 4.26 8.94
C SER A 98 -14.02 5.37 8.39
N ALA A 99 -13.66 5.91 7.23
CA ALA A 99 -14.48 6.86 6.51
C ALA A 99 -15.72 6.20 5.89
N THR A 100 -15.56 5.06 5.24
CA THR A 100 -16.58 4.48 4.34
C THR A 100 -17.47 3.44 5.00
N MET A 101 -17.07 2.76 6.07
CA MET A 101 -17.90 1.76 6.74
C MET A 101 -18.67 2.33 7.95
N ARG A 102 -19.82 1.73 8.24
CA ARG A 102 -20.59 1.98 9.47
C ARG A 102 -19.90 1.34 10.68
N SER A 103 -20.17 1.86 11.88
CA SER A 103 -19.55 1.43 13.15
C SER A 103 -20.05 0.07 13.64
N ASP A 104 -21.32 -0.23 13.39
CA ASP A 104 -21.96 -1.54 13.59
C ASP A 104 -21.55 -2.57 12.52
N ALA A 105 -20.79 -2.13 11.51
CA ALA A 105 -20.42 -2.87 10.33
C ALA A 105 -21.59 -3.50 9.55
N SER A 106 -22.76 -2.85 9.58
CA SER A 106 -23.93 -3.20 8.76
C SER A 106 -23.75 -2.91 7.27
N GLY A 107 -22.66 -2.23 6.89
CA GLY A 107 -22.32 -2.00 5.49
C GLY A 107 -21.52 -0.71 5.25
N VAL A 108 -21.47 -0.33 3.98
CA VAL A 108 -20.84 0.90 3.50
C VAL A 108 -21.82 2.07 3.68
N VAL A 109 -21.29 3.21 4.10
CA VAL A 109 -22.01 4.45 4.34
C VAL A 109 -22.38 5.07 3.00
N PRO A 110 -23.63 5.49 2.79
CA PRO A 110 -24.03 6.22 1.60
C PRO A 110 -23.21 7.50 1.43
N PHE A 111 -22.94 7.88 0.18
CA PHE A 111 -22.09 9.03 -0.13
C PHE A 111 -22.51 10.34 0.55
N GLY A 112 -23.81 10.66 0.59
CA GLY A 112 -24.29 11.86 1.29
C GLY A 112 -23.95 11.90 2.79
N GLN A 113 -23.96 10.74 3.47
CA GLN A 113 -23.55 10.64 4.88
C GLN A 113 -22.02 10.77 5.06
N LEU A 114 -21.25 10.29 4.08
CA LEU A 114 -19.80 10.49 4.02
C LEU A 114 -19.46 11.99 3.94
N LEU A 115 -20.19 12.72 3.09
CA LEU A 115 -20.02 14.17 2.91
C LEU A 115 -20.50 14.99 4.11
N ALA A 116 -21.59 14.57 4.77
CA ALA A 116 -22.15 15.29 5.91
C ALA A 116 -21.26 15.24 7.16
N SER A 117 -20.44 14.20 7.32
CA SER A 117 -19.61 14.00 8.52
C SER A 117 -18.20 14.57 8.35
N SER A 118 -17.88 15.63 9.11
CA SER A 118 -16.52 16.21 9.17
C SER A 118 -15.46 15.17 9.53
N ARG A 119 -15.75 14.30 10.51
CA ARG A 119 -14.88 13.21 10.94
C ARG A 119 -14.56 12.22 9.82
N ARG A 120 -15.56 11.80 9.04
CA ARG A 120 -15.35 10.88 7.90
C ARG A 120 -14.54 11.53 6.79
N ARG A 121 -14.79 12.82 6.51
CA ARG A 121 -13.97 13.60 5.56
C ARG A 121 -12.51 13.71 6.02
N ALA A 122 -12.28 13.92 7.32
CA ALA A 122 -10.92 13.94 7.88
C ALA A 122 -10.22 12.57 7.71
N TYR A 123 -10.95 11.46 7.90
CA TYR A 123 -10.40 10.13 7.62
C TYR A 123 -10.08 9.90 6.14
N LEU A 124 -10.91 10.38 5.20
CA LEU A 124 -10.58 10.33 3.76
C LEU A 124 -9.35 11.16 3.42
N ALA A 125 -9.27 12.39 3.95
CA ALA A 125 -8.13 13.26 3.74
C ALA A 125 -6.85 12.63 4.32
N GLY A 126 -6.91 12.05 5.52
CA GLY A 126 -5.80 11.30 6.11
C GLY A 126 -5.42 10.08 5.29
N ALA A 127 -6.39 9.31 4.77
CA ALA A 127 -6.13 8.19 3.88
C ALA A 127 -5.40 8.64 2.61
N ALA A 128 -5.87 9.73 1.98
CA ALA A 128 -5.25 10.31 0.79
C ALA A 128 -3.84 10.84 1.07
N PHE A 129 -3.63 11.51 2.22
CA PHE A 129 -2.31 11.95 2.67
C PHE A 129 -1.35 10.79 2.84
N LEU A 130 -1.72 9.72 3.55
CA LEU A 130 -0.87 8.55 3.72
C LEU A 130 -0.57 7.84 2.40
N PHE A 131 -1.52 7.84 1.48
CA PHE A 131 -1.34 7.30 0.13
C PHE A 131 -0.34 8.14 -0.69
N GLY A 132 -0.39 9.47 -0.58
CA GLY A 132 0.61 10.37 -1.17
C GLY A 132 1.98 10.25 -0.50
N ALA A 133 2.02 10.12 0.83
CA ALA A 133 3.26 9.90 1.58
C ALA A 133 3.94 8.59 1.16
N MET A 134 3.17 7.54 0.89
CA MET A 134 3.70 6.29 0.35
C MET A 134 4.43 6.49 -0.98
N LEU A 135 3.95 7.38 -1.86
CA LEU A 135 4.65 7.73 -3.12
C LEU A 135 5.98 8.45 -2.89
N SER A 136 6.12 9.20 -1.79
CA SER A 136 7.43 9.76 -1.44
C SER A 136 8.40 8.69 -0.93
N VAL A 137 7.92 7.53 -0.48
CA VAL A 137 8.73 6.42 0.02
C VAL A 137 9.02 5.38 -1.07
N ARG A 138 8.07 5.15 -1.99
CA ARG A 138 8.19 4.15 -3.05
C ARG A 138 7.26 4.43 -4.25
N ASP A 139 7.81 4.37 -5.45
CA ASP A 139 7.10 4.73 -6.71
C ASP A 139 6.08 3.69 -7.21
N THR A 140 5.94 2.52 -6.57
CA THR A 140 5.07 1.41 -7.03
C THR A 140 3.57 1.61 -6.75
N ALA A 141 3.10 2.85 -6.58
CA ALA A 141 1.76 3.13 -6.03
C ALA A 141 0.57 2.84 -6.96
N ALA A 142 0.78 2.69 -8.27
CA ALA A 142 -0.31 2.42 -9.22
C ALA A 142 -1.10 1.14 -8.88
N MET A 143 -0.45 0.16 -8.24
CA MET A 143 -1.04 -1.15 -7.96
C MET A 143 -1.98 -1.17 -6.74
N LEU A 144 -1.93 -0.13 -5.90
CA LEU A 144 -2.59 -0.10 -4.59
C LEU A 144 -3.86 0.76 -4.57
N VAL A 145 -4.19 1.41 -5.70
CA VAL A 145 -5.36 2.29 -5.84
C VAL A 145 -6.68 1.50 -5.90
N GLY A 146 -6.63 0.25 -6.37
CA GLY A 146 -7.82 -0.60 -6.59
C GLY A 146 -8.75 -0.75 -5.38
N PRO A 147 -8.25 -1.20 -4.21
CA PRO A 147 -9.03 -1.26 -2.97
C PRO A 147 -9.72 0.06 -2.59
N SER A 148 -9.00 1.17 -2.72
CA SER A 148 -9.50 2.51 -2.40
C SER A 148 -10.61 2.95 -3.36
N LEU A 149 -10.43 2.74 -4.67
CA LEU A 149 -11.46 3.02 -5.67
C LEU A 149 -12.69 2.14 -5.48
N TYR A 150 -12.49 0.87 -5.15
CA TYR A 150 -13.61 -0.04 -4.91
C TYR A 150 -14.45 0.42 -3.71
N LEU A 151 -13.83 0.83 -2.60
CA LEU A 151 -14.56 1.35 -1.44
C LEU A 151 -15.36 2.62 -1.79
N LEU A 152 -14.78 3.56 -2.54
CA LEU A 152 -15.47 4.75 -3.03
C LEU A 152 -16.60 4.42 -4.01
N TYR A 153 -16.42 3.41 -4.86
CA TYR A 153 -17.47 2.91 -5.73
C TYR A 153 -18.65 2.38 -4.91
N ARG A 154 -18.39 1.62 -3.85
CA ARG A 154 -19.43 1.06 -2.97
C ARG A 154 -20.20 2.11 -2.17
N THR A 155 -19.62 3.28 -1.88
CA THR A 155 -20.38 4.40 -1.27
C THR A 155 -21.35 5.04 -2.25
N GLY A 156 -21.21 4.77 -3.56
CA GLY A 156 -21.95 5.43 -4.62
C GLY A 156 -21.29 6.72 -5.13
N ALA A 157 -20.01 6.97 -4.80
CA ALA A 157 -19.32 8.22 -5.15
C ALA A 157 -19.23 8.45 -6.67
N PHE A 158 -19.26 7.39 -7.48
CA PHE A 158 -19.22 7.47 -8.95
C PHE A 158 -20.60 7.49 -9.61
N ARG A 159 -21.70 7.54 -8.84
CA ARG A 159 -23.05 7.69 -9.42
C ARG A 159 -23.22 9.15 -9.87
N TRP A 160 -23.10 9.37 -11.18
CA TRP A 160 -23.19 10.68 -11.83
C TRP A 160 -24.34 11.58 -11.32
N ARG A 161 -25.54 11.02 -11.12
CA ARG A 161 -26.71 11.77 -10.60
C ARG A 161 -26.51 12.28 -9.17
N SER A 162 -25.90 11.49 -8.30
CA SER A 162 -25.60 11.88 -6.92
C SER A 162 -24.49 12.92 -6.87
N ALA A 163 -23.47 12.78 -7.74
CA ALA A 163 -22.38 13.75 -7.84
C ALA A 163 -22.87 15.13 -8.33
N ILE A 164 -23.83 15.19 -9.25
CA ILE A 164 -24.44 16.46 -9.69
C ILE A 164 -25.25 17.11 -8.56
N ALA A 165 -26.12 16.33 -7.89
CA ALA A 165 -26.96 16.84 -6.82
C ALA A 165 -26.14 17.36 -5.62
N GLU A 166 -25.02 16.72 -5.31
CA GLU A 166 -24.13 17.07 -4.21
C GLU A 166 -22.89 17.87 -4.67
N GLY A 167 -22.89 18.41 -5.89
CA GLY A 167 -21.70 18.84 -6.63
C GLY A 167 -20.73 19.76 -5.87
N ARG A 168 -21.23 20.71 -5.07
CA ARG A 168 -20.36 21.56 -4.24
C ARG A 168 -19.68 20.79 -3.12
N ALA A 169 -20.41 19.90 -2.44
CA ALA A 169 -19.88 19.11 -1.33
C ALA A 169 -18.93 18.02 -1.84
N PHE A 170 -19.27 17.36 -2.96
CA PHE A 170 -18.37 16.46 -3.68
C PHE A 170 -17.08 17.19 -4.09
N GLY A 171 -17.19 18.34 -4.75
CA GLY A 171 -16.03 19.12 -5.22
C GLY A 171 -15.10 19.53 -4.08
N ARG A 172 -15.65 19.97 -2.94
CA ARG A 172 -14.85 20.29 -1.75
C ARG A 172 -14.13 19.07 -1.18
N MET A 173 -14.83 17.94 -1.05
CA MET A 173 -14.22 16.70 -0.55
C MET A 173 -13.12 16.20 -1.49
N PHE A 174 -13.38 16.18 -2.80
CA PHE A 174 -12.41 15.80 -3.82
C PHE A 174 -11.19 16.71 -3.79
N ALA A 175 -11.38 18.03 -3.79
CA ALA A 175 -10.29 19.00 -3.67
C ALA A 175 -9.49 18.79 -2.38
N THR A 176 -10.16 18.54 -1.25
CA THR A 176 -9.49 18.25 0.03
C THR A 176 -8.64 16.98 -0.06
N ALA A 177 -9.18 15.90 -0.65
CA ALA A 177 -8.45 14.65 -0.83
C ALA A 177 -7.25 14.79 -1.78
N VAL A 178 -7.41 15.54 -2.88
CA VAL A 178 -6.34 15.84 -3.84
C VAL A 178 -5.24 16.67 -3.17
N VAL A 179 -5.60 17.75 -2.46
CA VAL A 179 -4.64 18.57 -1.71
C VAL A 179 -3.93 17.74 -0.65
N ALA A 180 -4.64 16.92 0.11
CA ALA A 180 -4.04 16.05 1.12
C ALA A 180 -3.07 15.03 0.50
N PHE A 181 -3.43 14.42 -0.64
CA PHE A 181 -2.57 13.52 -1.39
C PHE A 181 -1.28 14.21 -1.86
N PHE A 182 -1.40 15.37 -2.52
CA PHE A 182 -0.24 16.12 -2.97
C PHE A 182 0.60 16.68 -1.82
N PHE A 183 -0.02 17.00 -0.69
CA PHE A 183 0.71 17.38 0.52
C PHE A 183 1.53 16.21 1.07
N GLY A 184 0.96 15.00 1.10
CA GLY A 184 1.70 13.79 1.46
C GLY A 184 2.82 13.45 0.49
N TRP A 185 2.61 13.67 -0.82
CA TRP A 185 3.62 13.43 -1.86
C TRP A 185 4.63 14.58 -2.00
N GLY A 186 4.35 15.74 -1.39
CA GLY A 186 5.12 16.97 -1.49
C GLY A 186 6.62 16.81 -1.28
N PRO A 187 7.09 16.05 -0.26
CA PRO A 187 8.51 15.79 -0.08
C PRO A 187 9.19 15.14 -1.30
N GLY A 188 8.51 14.20 -1.96
CA GLY A 188 9.00 13.56 -3.18
C GLY A 188 9.03 14.52 -4.36
N LEU A 189 7.98 15.34 -4.53
CA LEU A 189 7.91 16.35 -5.59
C LEU A 189 8.99 17.43 -5.45
N TYR A 190 9.20 17.93 -4.23
CA TYR A 190 10.24 18.91 -3.93
C TYR A 190 11.62 18.35 -4.23
N PHE A 191 11.92 17.15 -3.74
CA PHE A 191 13.20 16.51 -4.01
C PHE A 191 13.43 16.29 -5.50
N ASN A 192 12.40 15.88 -6.23
CA ASN A 192 12.49 15.71 -7.67
C ASN A 192 12.83 17.03 -8.38
N ALA A 193 12.13 18.11 -8.02
CA ALA A 193 12.37 19.43 -8.59
C ALA A 193 13.79 19.94 -8.32
N VAL A 194 14.28 19.78 -7.08
CA VAL A 194 15.61 20.25 -6.68
C VAL A 194 16.73 19.46 -7.36
N ASN A 195 16.60 18.13 -7.44
CA ASN A 195 17.70 17.28 -7.92
C ASN A 195 17.67 17.02 -9.43
N PHE A 196 16.49 17.07 -10.06
CA PHE A 196 16.32 16.71 -11.47
C PHE A 196 15.71 17.81 -12.34
N GLY A 197 15.38 18.97 -11.75
CA GLY A 197 14.75 20.07 -12.48
C GLY A 197 13.34 19.76 -12.98
N SER A 198 12.70 18.68 -12.50
CA SER A 198 11.33 18.31 -12.86
C SER A 198 10.56 17.76 -11.66
N LEU A 199 9.27 18.10 -11.56
CA LEU A 199 8.40 17.61 -10.47
C LEU A 199 8.06 16.12 -10.64
N PHE A 200 7.77 15.74 -11.87
CA PHE A 200 7.39 14.39 -12.26
C PHE A 200 8.57 13.71 -12.93
N MET A 201 9.39 13.04 -12.12
CA MET A 201 10.34 12.07 -12.64
C MET A 201 9.60 10.73 -12.75
N SER A 202 9.35 10.26 -13.96
CA SER A 202 9.28 8.82 -14.13
C SER A 202 10.72 8.32 -14.05
N ALA A 203 11.03 7.39 -13.15
CA ALA A 203 12.24 6.60 -13.31
C ALA A 203 12.10 5.87 -14.66
N HIS A 204 12.55 6.50 -15.75
CA HIS A 204 12.95 5.78 -16.95
C HIS A 204 14.12 4.94 -16.48
N TYR A 205 13.80 3.72 -16.09
CA TYR A 205 14.79 2.69 -15.91
C TYR A 205 15.49 2.55 -17.26
N GLU A 206 16.64 3.20 -17.42
CA GLU A 206 17.68 2.88 -18.40
C GLU A 206 18.32 1.51 -18.10
N THR A 207 17.61 0.64 -17.39
CA THR A 207 17.93 -0.77 -17.42
C THR A 207 17.16 -1.32 -18.62
N ASP A 208 17.85 -1.89 -19.61
CA ASP A 208 17.31 -2.74 -20.68
C ASP A 208 16.52 -3.97 -20.18
N ILE A 209 16.09 -3.97 -18.90
CA ILE A 209 15.14 -4.87 -18.29
C ILE A 209 13.75 -4.58 -18.88
N ARG A 210 13.58 -4.94 -20.14
CA ARG A 210 12.27 -5.31 -20.65
C ARG A 210 11.80 -6.48 -19.80
N LEU A 211 10.53 -6.45 -19.40
CA LEU A 211 9.87 -7.60 -18.82
C LEU A 211 9.98 -8.73 -19.87
N SER A 212 10.96 -9.59 -19.69
CA SER A 212 11.30 -10.60 -20.69
C SER A 212 10.16 -11.60 -20.68
N VAL A 213 9.34 -11.57 -21.74
CA VAL A 213 8.32 -12.59 -21.99
C VAL A 213 8.97 -13.98 -21.91
N ASP A 214 10.23 -14.07 -22.34
CA ASP A 214 11.03 -15.29 -22.25
C ASP A 214 11.27 -15.72 -20.79
N TYR A 215 11.64 -14.80 -19.90
CA TYR A 215 11.75 -15.11 -18.46
C TYR A 215 10.40 -15.47 -17.82
N LEU A 216 9.31 -14.80 -18.21
CA LEU A 216 7.97 -15.15 -17.72
C LEU A 216 7.56 -16.57 -18.13
N LEU A 217 7.89 -16.97 -19.35
CA LEU A 217 7.51 -18.27 -19.93
C LEU A 217 8.47 -19.40 -19.57
N HIS A 218 9.77 -19.13 -19.46
CA HIS A 218 10.82 -20.15 -19.35
C HIS A 218 11.65 -20.05 -18.06
N GLY A 219 11.53 -18.95 -17.30
CA GLY A 219 12.24 -18.76 -16.03
C GLY A 219 13.70 -18.33 -16.20
N SER A 220 14.49 -18.48 -15.15
CA SER A 220 15.95 -18.44 -15.23
C SER A 220 16.55 -19.72 -14.65
N GLU A 221 17.73 -20.11 -15.11
CA GLU A 221 18.46 -21.25 -14.56
C GLU A 221 18.75 -21.09 -13.05
N ALA A 222 18.89 -19.84 -12.58
CA ALA A 222 19.10 -19.52 -11.17
C ALA A 222 17.87 -19.80 -10.27
N LEU A 223 16.68 -20.00 -10.84
CA LEU A 223 15.43 -20.32 -10.14
C LEU A 223 14.92 -21.73 -10.48
N PHE A 224 15.84 -22.67 -10.72
CA PHE A 224 15.53 -24.06 -11.06
C PHE A 224 14.72 -24.23 -12.36
N GLY A 225 14.78 -23.26 -13.28
CA GLY A 225 14.05 -23.32 -14.55
C GLY A 225 12.52 -23.21 -14.42
N LEU A 226 12.01 -22.78 -13.26
CA LEU A 226 10.59 -22.51 -13.11
C LEU A 226 10.22 -21.25 -13.92
N PRO A 227 9.20 -21.33 -14.81
CA PRO A 227 8.66 -20.17 -15.48
C PRO A 227 8.40 -19.04 -14.49
N GLY A 228 8.80 -17.80 -14.80
CA GLY A 228 8.54 -16.65 -13.93
C GLY A 228 7.04 -16.54 -13.59
N ILE A 229 6.15 -16.90 -14.52
CA ILE A 229 4.70 -16.96 -14.28
C ILE A 229 4.31 -18.03 -13.25
N ALA A 230 4.99 -19.18 -13.20
CA ALA A 230 4.74 -20.23 -12.23
C ALA A 230 5.24 -19.81 -10.84
N VAL A 231 6.40 -19.15 -10.76
CA VAL A 231 6.89 -18.55 -9.51
C VAL A 231 5.91 -17.48 -9.03
N MET A 232 5.44 -16.59 -9.90
CA MET A 232 4.42 -15.60 -9.56
C MET A 232 3.14 -16.27 -9.09
N ALA A 233 2.64 -17.28 -9.79
CA ALA A 233 1.41 -18.00 -9.43
C ALA A 233 1.53 -18.77 -8.11
N LEU A 234 2.67 -19.42 -7.84
CA LEU A 234 2.94 -20.12 -6.59
C LEU A 234 3.06 -19.12 -5.43
N THR A 235 3.75 -18.01 -5.66
CA THR A 235 3.82 -16.92 -4.69
C THR A 235 2.41 -16.37 -4.43
N VAL A 236 1.60 -16.16 -5.47
CA VAL A 236 0.19 -15.79 -5.31
C VAL A 236 -0.54 -16.82 -4.45
N ALA A 237 -0.43 -18.11 -4.78
CA ALA A 237 -1.13 -19.17 -4.07
C ALA A 237 -0.71 -19.26 -2.61
N VAL A 238 0.58 -19.16 -2.29
CA VAL A 238 1.11 -19.22 -0.92
C VAL A 238 0.69 -17.99 -0.10
N PHE A 239 0.82 -16.79 -0.67
CA PHE A 239 0.47 -15.56 0.04
C PHE A 239 -1.03 -15.33 0.14
N GLN A 240 -1.80 -15.81 -0.84
CA GLN A 240 -3.26 -15.83 -0.80
C GLN A 240 -3.82 -17.05 -0.07
N PHE A 241 -3.00 -18.04 0.31
CA PHE A 241 -3.47 -19.30 0.88
C PHE A 241 -4.45 -19.10 2.05
N PRO A 242 -4.21 -18.17 3.00
CA PRO A 242 -5.19 -17.89 4.06
C PRO A 242 -6.53 -17.35 3.53
N VAL A 243 -6.51 -16.56 2.44
CA VAL A 243 -7.69 -16.00 1.76
C VAL A 243 -8.41 -17.08 0.93
N LEU A 244 -7.66 -17.94 0.26
CA LEU A 244 -8.17 -19.06 -0.54
C LEU A 244 -8.79 -20.14 0.35
N LEU A 245 -8.25 -20.37 1.54
CA LEU A 245 -8.82 -21.31 2.53
C LEU A 245 -10.19 -20.84 3.04
N ILE A 246 -10.41 -19.52 3.13
CA ILE A 246 -11.72 -18.99 3.50
C ILE A 246 -12.64 -18.76 2.29
N ALA A 247 -12.13 -18.76 1.05
CA ALA A 247 -12.89 -18.51 -0.19
C ALA A 247 -14.21 -19.30 -0.34
N PRO A 248 -14.30 -20.59 0.04
CA PRO A 248 -15.56 -21.32 0.00
C PRO A 248 -16.63 -20.73 0.94
N THR A 249 -16.22 -20.21 2.10
CA THR A 249 -17.11 -19.48 3.03
C THR A 249 -17.51 -18.11 2.50
N LEU A 250 -16.68 -17.50 1.63
CA LEU A 250 -16.89 -16.19 1.05
C LEU A 250 -17.97 -16.19 -0.06
N VAL A 251 -18.16 -17.30 -0.79
CA VAL A 251 -19.17 -17.40 -1.86
C VAL A 251 -20.59 -17.43 -1.29
N VAL A 252 -20.77 -18.09 -0.14
CA VAL A 252 -22.07 -18.24 0.54
C VAL A 252 -22.26 -17.17 1.63
N GLY A 253 -21.18 -16.48 2.00
CA GLY A 253 -21.15 -15.49 3.08
C GLY A 253 -21.90 -14.18 2.81
N PRO A 254 -22.28 -13.45 3.86
CA PRO A 254 -22.81 -12.09 3.78
C PRO A 254 -21.92 -11.20 2.88
N ALA A 255 -22.49 -10.17 2.25
CA ALA A 255 -21.77 -9.24 1.37
C ALA A 255 -20.49 -8.64 2.00
N ARG A 256 -20.44 -8.63 3.33
CA ARG A 256 -19.31 -8.26 4.18
C ARG A 256 -18.09 -9.19 4.05
N GLU A 257 -18.32 -10.50 4.02
CA GLU A 257 -17.25 -11.49 3.90
C GLU A 257 -16.66 -11.43 2.49
N ARG A 258 -17.51 -11.31 1.47
CA ARG A 258 -17.08 -11.04 0.08
C ARG A 258 -16.24 -9.78 -0.07
N LEU A 259 -16.59 -8.70 0.64
CA LEU A 259 -15.79 -7.47 0.67
C LEU A 259 -14.41 -7.71 1.27
N ALA A 260 -14.36 -8.41 2.41
CA ALA A 260 -13.11 -8.75 3.09
C ALA A 260 -12.19 -9.60 2.20
N ALA A 261 -12.78 -10.58 1.50
CA ALA A 261 -12.09 -11.42 0.52
C ALA A 261 -11.46 -10.61 -0.60
N ILE A 262 -12.25 -9.77 -1.26
CA ILE A 262 -11.80 -8.95 -2.39
C ILE A 262 -10.70 -8.00 -1.94
N MET A 263 -10.86 -7.35 -0.78
CA MET A 263 -9.86 -6.46 -0.22
C MET A 263 -8.56 -7.21 0.11
N ALA A 264 -8.64 -8.40 0.73
CA ALA A 264 -7.47 -9.23 1.00
C ALA A 264 -6.77 -9.66 -0.29
N SER A 265 -7.53 -10.10 -1.29
CA SER A 265 -7.00 -10.47 -2.61
C SER A 265 -6.30 -9.31 -3.30
N LEU A 266 -6.88 -8.11 -3.23
CA LEU A 266 -6.34 -6.89 -3.82
C LEU A 266 -5.16 -6.27 -3.02
N ILE A 267 -4.97 -6.63 -1.74
CA ILE A 267 -3.80 -6.21 -0.93
C ILE A 267 -2.59 -7.11 -1.18
N VAL A 268 -2.84 -8.39 -1.46
CA VAL A 268 -1.79 -9.37 -1.70
C VAL A 268 -1.24 -9.26 -3.14
N LEU A 269 -2.07 -8.92 -4.14
CA LEU A 269 -1.61 -8.71 -5.53
C LEU A 269 -0.44 -7.69 -5.63
N PRO A 270 -0.49 -6.53 -4.95
CA PRO A 270 0.61 -5.58 -4.96
C PRO A 270 1.83 -6.08 -4.19
N LEU A 271 1.67 -6.75 -3.04
CA LEU A 271 2.81 -7.39 -2.33
C LEU A 271 3.55 -8.38 -3.23
N LEU A 272 2.82 -9.08 -4.10
CA LEU A 272 3.36 -10.04 -5.07
C LEU A 272 4.00 -9.37 -6.28
N LEU A 273 3.42 -8.28 -6.79
CA LEU A 273 4.01 -7.56 -7.91
C LEU A 273 5.23 -6.74 -7.48
N VAL A 274 5.22 -6.25 -6.24
CA VAL A 274 6.30 -5.48 -5.62
C VAL A 274 7.50 -6.35 -5.24
N ASN A 275 7.27 -7.62 -4.85
CA ASN A 275 8.34 -8.54 -4.43
C ASN A 275 8.63 -9.68 -5.43
N GLY A 276 7.71 -10.00 -6.33
CA GLY A 276 7.78 -11.18 -7.22
C GLY A 276 7.99 -10.87 -8.72
N ALA A 277 7.85 -9.62 -9.18
CA ALA A 277 8.06 -9.25 -10.59
C ALA A 277 9.55 -9.10 -10.96
N PHE A 278 10.45 -9.34 -10.03
CA PHE A 278 11.86 -9.00 -10.16
C PHE A 278 12.72 -10.23 -9.82
N PRO A 279 13.46 -10.80 -10.79
CA PRO A 279 14.41 -11.85 -10.49
C PRO A 279 15.40 -11.34 -9.44
N VAL A 280 15.44 -12.05 -8.30
CA VAL A 280 16.33 -11.78 -7.16
C VAL A 280 17.80 -11.71 -7.59
N ALA A 281 18.14 -12.36 -8.71
CA ALA A 281 19.50 -12.49 -9.21
C ALA A 281 19.96 -11.38 -10.19
N SER A 282 19.07 -10.68 -10.90
CA SER A 282 19.50 -9.80 -12.02
C SER A 282 18.82 -8.43 -12.09
N SER A 283 17.75 -8.21 -11.33
CA SER A 283 17.18 -6.87 -11.22
C SER A 283 17.68 -6.21 -9.95
N GLY A 284 18.22 -5.00 -10.05
CA GLY A 284 18.46 -4.10 -8.92
C GLY A 284 17.18 -3.67 -8.17
N ALA A 285 16.09 -4.44 -8.27
CA ALA A 285 15.13 -4.60 -7.18
C ALA A 285 15.68 -5.52 -6.07
N ALA A 286 17.00 -5.81 -6.13
CA ALA A 286 17.87 -5.86 -4.97
C ALA A 286 17.31 -4.94 -3.88
N PRO A 287 17.26 -5.41 -2.63
CA PRO A 287 16.94 -4.56 -1.50
C PRO A 287 17.74 -3.27 -1.66
N ARG A 288 17.07 -2.15 -1.89
CA ARG A 288 17.76 -0.91 -2.24
C ARG A 288 18.34 -0.36 -0.94
N TYR A 289 19.52 -0.86 -0.58
CA TYR A 289 20.28 -0.46 0.60
C TYR A 289 20.54 1.05 0.48
N VAL A 290 20.15 1.79 1.51
CA VAL A 290 20.69 3.13 1.79
C VAL A 290 22.10 2.95 2.31
#